data_AF-A0A527VQ95-F1
#
_entry.id   AF-A0A527VQ95-F1
#
_cell.length_a   1.000
_cell.length_b   1.000
_cell.length_c   1.000
_cell.angle_alpha   90.00
_cell.angle_beta   90.00
_cell.angle_gamma   90.00
#
_symmetry.space_group_name_H-M   'P 1'
#
loop_
_entity.id
_entity.type
_entity.pdbx_description
1 polymer ?
#
loop_
_entity_poly.entity_id
_entity_poly.type
_entity_poly.pdbx_seq_one_letter_code
_entity_poly.pdbx_strand_id
1 'polypeptide(L)'
;RAAGIRSEMYLGGAGMKAQLKYADRRGSPVAIIQGGDERSRGEVQIKDLIEGARLSAEITDNAEWRAARPAQVTVAEGDLVGEVKKILAAHAADRAKGGA
;
A
#
# COMPACT_ATOMS: atom_id res chain seq x y z
N ARG A 1 -10.63 8.24 -6.66
CA ARG A 1 -11.96 7.86 -7.22
C ARG A 1 -12.11 8.18 -8.71
N ALA A 2 -11.78 9.38 -9.19
CA ALA A 2 -11.97 9.77 -10.62
C ALA A 2 -11.34 8.80 -11.65
N ALA A 3 -10.27 8.10 -11.28
CA ALA A 3 -9.62 7.10 -12.12
C ALA A 3 -10.33 5.72 -12.19
N GLY A 4 -11.56 5.59 -11.67
CA GLY A 4 -12.31 4.32 -11.64
C GLY A 4 -11.84 3.30 -10.60
N ILE A 5 -10.89 3.68 -9.74
CA ILE A 5 -10.38 2.83 -8.66
C ILE A 5 -11.28 3.02 -7.43
N ARG A 6 -11.84 1.90 -6.92
CA ARG A 6 -12.56 1.88 -5.65
C ARG A 6 -11.62 2.32 -4.54
N SER A 7 -11.92 3.46 -3.91
CA SER A 7 -11.07 4.02 -2.86
C SER A 7 -11.91 4.52 -1.68
N GLU A 8 -11.44 4.17 -0.49
CA GLU A 8 -12.00 4.58 0.80
C GLU A 8 -10.91 5.32 1.58
N MET A 9 -11.30 6.36 2.31
CA MET A 9 -10.38 7.15 3.12
C MET A 9 -10.69 6.89 4.59
N TYR A 10 -9.67 6.56 5.36
CA TYR A 10 -9.79 6.43 6.82
C TYR A 10 -9.66 7.82 7.45
N LEU A 11 -10.71 8.29 8.14
CA LEU A 11 -10.78 9.60 8.78
C LEU A 11 -10.63 9.57 10.30
N GLY A 12 -10.22 8.43 10.87
CA GLY A 12 -10.06 8.28 12.33
C GLY A 12 -8.74 8.87 12.84
N GLY A 13 -8.74 9.39 14.08
CA GLY A 13 -7.54 9.88 14.78
C GLY A 13 -6.61 8.79 15.32
N ALA A 14 -6.85 7.52 14.99
CA ALA A 14 -6.01 6.41 15.43
C ALA A 14 -4.67 6.40 14.67
N GLY A 15 -3.59 6.01 15.34
CA GLY A 15 -2.24 5.99 14.76
C GLY A 15 -2.07 5.03 13.58
N MET A 16 -1.00 5.21 12.80
CA MET A 16 -0.70 4.50 11.54
C MET A 16 -0.92 2.97 11.60
N LYS A 17 -0.51 2.33 12.70
CA LYS A 17 -0.69 0.88 12.89
C LYS A 17 -2.17 0.45 12.85
N ALA A 18 -3.05 1.24 13.44
CA ALA A 18 -4.49 0.96 13.45
C ALA A 18 -5.11 1.20 12.05
N GLN A 19 -4.65 2.22 11.33
CA GLN A 19 -5.09 2.52 9.96
C GLN A 19 -4.70 1.39 8.99
N LEU A 20 -3.46 0.92 9.07
CA LEU A 20 -3.00 -0.21 8.25
C LEU A 20 -3.75 -1.51 8.60
N LYS A 21 -3.98 -1.79 9.88
CA LYS A 21 -4.79 -2.95 10.30
C LYS A 21 -6.24 -2.85 9.82
N TYR A 22 -6.80 -1.64 9.76
CA TYR A 22 -8.12 -1.41 9.19
C TYR A 22 -8.13 -1.71 7.68
N ALA A 23 -7.14 -1.19 6.94
CA ALA A 23 -7.01 -1.45 5.51
C ALA A 23 -6.85 -2.95 5.19
N ASP A 24 -6.01 -3.64 5.96
CA ASP A 24 -5.82 -5.09 5.89
C ASP A 24 -7.13 -5.86 6.14
N ARG A 25 -7.85 -5.51 7.23
CA ARG A 25 -9.16 -6.11 7.55
C ARG A 25 -10.22 -5.90 6.45
N ARG A 26 -10.13 -4.80 5.71
CA ARG A 26 -11.04 -4.50 4.60
C ARG A 26 -10.66 -5.25 3.31
N GLY A 27 -9.55 -6.00 3.31
CA GLY A 27 -9.03 -6.66 2.13
C GLY A 27 -8.52 -5.66 1.08
N SER A 28 -8.07 -4.48 1.52
CA SER A 28 -7.50 -3.49 0.60
C SER A 28 -6.14 -4.00 0.10
N PRO A 29 -5.90 -4.05 -1.22
CA PRO A 29 -4.61 -4.50 -1.75
C PRO A 29 -3.51 -3.44 -1.56
N VAL A 30 -3.88 -2.17 -1.57
CA VAL A 30 -2.94 -1.04 -1.54
C VAL A 30 -3.41 0.00 -0.52
N ALA A 31 -2.48 0.54 0.26
CA ALA A 31 -2.69 1.68 1.13
C ALA A 31 -1.88 2.89 0.64
N ILE A 32 -2.49 4.08 0.65
CA ILE A 32 -1.82 5.33 0.32
C ILE A 32 -1.69 6.15 1.60
N ILE A 33 -0.48 6.63 1.87
CA ILE A 33 -0.11 7.41 3.04
C ILE A 33 0.41 8.76 2.55
N GLN A 34 -0.27 9.83 2.96
CA GLN A 34 0.16 11.21 2.72
C GLN A 34 0.08 11.96 4.05
N GLY A 35 1.21 12.14 4.70
CA GLY A 35 1.34 12.99 5.88
C GLY A 35 1.58 14.45 5.51
N GLY A 36 1.81 15.29 6.51
CA GLY A 36 2.09 16.72 6.31
C GLY A 36 3.39 16.95 5.53
N ASP A 37 4.42 16.16 5.78
CA ASP A 37 5.72 16.28 5.14
C ASP A 37 5.67 15.81 3.68
N GLU A 38 5.04 14.66 3.40
CA GLU A 38 4.88 14.18 2.03
C GLU A 38 4.05 15.15 1.21
N ARG A 39 2.96 15.68 1.78
CA ARG A 39 2.15 16.70 1.13
C ARG A 39 2.92 17.98 0.84
N SER A 40 3.77 18.42 1.76
CA SER A 40 4.62 19.60 1.56
C SER A 40 5.65 19.39 0.46
N ARG A 41 6.06 18.14 0.23
CA ARG A 41 6.99 17.74 -0.84
C ARG A 41 6.29 17.35 -2.15
N GLY A 42 4.95 17.36 -2.19
CA GLY A 42 4.17 16.93 -3.36
C GLY A 42 4.28 15.43 -3.64
N GLU A 43 4.55 14.63 -2.61
CA GLU A 43 4.76 13.20 -2.68
C GLU A 43 3.67 12.43 -1.92
N VAL A 44 3.61 11.14 -2.19
CA VAL A 44 2.75 10.17 -1.51
C VAL A 44 3.49 8.86 -1.36
N GLN A 45 3.30 8.20 -0.22
CA GLN A 45 3.82 6.86 0.02
C GLN A 45 2.73 5.84 -0.31
N ILE A 46 3.03 4.92 -1.21
CA ILE A 46 2.16 3.82 -1.60
C ILE A 46 2.72 2.56 -0.97
N LYS A 47 1.87 1.83 -0.27
CA LYS A 47 2.22 0.57 0.37
C LYS A 47 1.35 -0.55 -0.19
N ASP A 48 2.01 -1.59 -0.68
CA ASP A 48 1.38 -2.84 -1.07
C ASP A 48 1.17 -3.70 0.18
N LEU A 49 -0.10 -4.00 0.46
CA LEU A 49 -0.48 -4.76 1.65
C LEU A 49 -0.42 -6.26 1.40
N ILE A 50 -0.61 -6.71 0.16
CA ILE A 50 -0.57 -8.14 -0.20
C ILE A 50 0.88 -8.62 -0.16
N GLU A 51 1.77 -7.89 -0.83
CA GLU A 51 3.19 -8.23 -0.86
C GLU A 51 3.84 -8.01 0.52
N GLY A 52 3.41 -6.96 1.23
CA GLY A 52 3.78 -6.75 2.63
C GLY A 52 3.36 -7.90 3.54
N ALA A 53 2.18 -8.50 3.33
CA ALA A 53 1.76 -9.67 4.10
C ALA A 53 2.56 -10.93 3.72
N ARG A 54 2.83 -11.12 2.42
CA ARG A 54 3.61 -12.25 1.90
C ARG A 54 5.04 -12.25 2.45
N LEU A 55 5.76 -11.15 2.27
CA LEU A 55 7.14 -11.03 2.72
C LEU A 55 7.22 -11.11 4.26
N SER A 56 6.19 -10.66 4.98
CA SER A 56 6.14 -10.80 6.46
C SER A 56 5.96 -12.25 6.91
N ALA A 57 5.43 -13.12 6.06
CA ALA A 57 5.34 -14.56 6.34
C ALA A 57 6.68 -15.27 6.08
N GLU A 58 7.51 -14.74 5.19
CA GLU A 58 8.82 -15.31 4.82
C GLU A 58 9.96 -14.80 5.72
N ILE A 59 9.85 -13.59 6.27
CA ILE A 59 10.89 -12.98 7.12
C ILE A 59 10.67 -13.33 8.60
N THR A 60 11.65 -13.99 9.19
CA THR A 60 11.68 -14.35 10.63
C THR A 60 12.28 -13.23 11.50
N ASP A 61 13.08 -12.32 10.94
CA ASP A 61 13.75 -11.24 11.67
C ASP A 61 13.01 -9.90 11.55
N ASN A 62 12.47 -9.44 12.69
CA ASN A 62 11.68 -8.22 12.79
C ASN A 62 12.50 -6.93 12.60
N ALA A 63 13.83 -6.99 12.78
CA ALA A 63 14.72 -5.85 12.63
C ALA A 63 15.00 -5.56 11.14
N GLU A 64 15.34 -6.59 10.35
CA GLU A 64 15.51 -6.47 8.90
C GLU A 64 14.21 -6.06 8.20
N TRP A 65 13.07 -6.59 8.65
CA TRP A 65 11.75 -6.22 8.14
C TRP A 65 11.47 -4.71 8.22
N ARG A 66 11.82 -4.07 9.35
CA ARG A 66 11.58 -2.63 9.54
C ARG A 66 12.53 -1.79 8.70
N ALA A 67 13.77 -2.24 8.52
CA ALA A 67 14.78 -1.51 7.75
C ALA A 67 14.51 -1.57 6.24
N ALA A 68 14.08 -2.72 5.73
CA ALA A 68 13.86 -2.94 4.31
C ALA A 68 12.63 -2.21 3.75
N ARG A 69 11.69 -1.78 4.61
CA ARG A 69 10.39 -1.18 4.25
C ARG A 69 9.78 -1.86 3.01
N PRO A 70 9.64 -3.20 3.04
CA PRO A 70 9.32 -3.97 1.84
C PRO A 70 7.95 -3.55 1.29
N ALA A 71 7.87 -3.52 -0.04
CA ALA A 71 6.66 -3.18 -0.80
C ALA A 71 6.09 -1.78 -0.51
N GLN A 72 6.97 -0.83 -0.15
CA GLN A 72 6.64 0.57 0.03
C GLN A 72 7.41 1.41 -1.00
N VAL A 73 6.68 2.22 -1.76
CA VAL A 73 7.26 3.13 -2.77
C VAL A 73 6.78 4.55 -2.50
N THR A 74 7.66 5.53 -2.72
CA THR A 74 7.30 6.94 -2.67
C THR A 74 7.27 7.47 -4.08
N VAL A 75 6.17 8.12 -4.47
CA VAL A 75 6.01 8.72 -5.80
C VAL A 75 5.46 10.13 -5.67
N ALA A 76 5.61 10.93 -6.73
CA ALA A 76 4.96 12.22 -6.81
C ALA A 76 3.43 12.05 -6.81
N GLU A 77 2.69 13.01 -6.26
CA GLU A 77 1.23 12.98 -6.20
C GLU A 77 0.60 12.81 -7.60
N GLY A 78 1.21 13.38 -8.63
CA GLY A 78 0.78 13.22 -10.03
C GLY A 78 0.89 11.78 -10.56
N ASP A 79 1.87 11.02 -10.09
CA ASP A 79 2.14 9.64 -10.53
C ASP A 79 1.35 8.60 -9.72
N LEU A 80 0.71 9.02 -8.63
CA LEU A 80 -0.04 8.16 -7.71
C LEU A 80 -0.97 7.18 -8.43
N VAL A 81 -1.78 7.69 -9.36
CA VAL A 81 -2.77 6.86 -10.07
C VAL A 81 -2.07 5.85 -10.98
N GLY A 82 -0.99 6.25 -11.64
CA GLY A 82 -0.22 5.37 -12.51
C GLY A 82 0.39 4.23 -11.72
N GLU A 83 1.01 4.54 -10.60
CA GLU A 83 1.68 3.55 -9.76
C GLU A 83 0.69 2.59 -9.10
N VAL A 84 -0.42 3.09 -8.55
CA VAL A 84 -1.49 2.24 -7.99
C VAL A 84 -2.05 1.29 -9.06
N LYS A 85 -2.24 1.75 -10.30
CA LYS A 85 -2.70 0.89 -11.39
C LYS A 85 -1.71 -0.22 -11.71
N LYS A 86 -0.41 0.06 -11.71
CA LYS A 86 0.63 -0.97 -11.93
C LYS A 86 0.57 -2.06 -10.85
N ILE A 87 0.50 -1.66 -9.57
CA ILE A 87 0.42 -2.59 -8.43
C ILE A 87 -0.86 -3.44 -8.53
N LEU A 88 -2.01 -2.80 -8.78
CA LEU A 88 -3.27 -3.53 -8.95
C LEU A 88 -3.24 -4.50 -10.15
N ALA A 89 -2.60 -4.11 -11.25
CA ALA A 89 -2.43 -4.96 -12.43
C ALA A 89 -1.51 -6.15 -12.14
N ALA A 90 -0.42 -5.95 -11.40
CA ALA A 90 0.45 -7.02 -10.94
C ALA A 90 -0.33 -8.03 -10.08
N HIS A 91 -1.10 -7.56 -9.08
CA HIS A 91 -1.96 -8.45 -8.28
C HIS A 91 -3.08 -9.12 -9.08
N ALA A 92 -3.59 -8.49 -10.13
CA ALA A 92 -4.57 -9.13 -11.01
C ALA A 92 -3.93 -10.25 -11.83
N ALA A 93 -2.72 -10.03 -12.36
CA ALA A 93 -1.94 -11.03 -13.06
C ALA A 93 -1.53 -12.21 -12.16
N ASP A 94 -1.10 -11.92 -10.92
CA ASP A 94 -0.74 -12.97 -9.95
C ASP A 94 -1.95 -13.80 -9.54
N ARG A 95 -3.12 -13.18 -9.31
CA ARG A 95 -4.37 -13.91 -9.06
C ARG A 95 -4.80 -14.76 -10.25
N ALA A 96 -4.58 -14.28 -11.49
CA ALA A 96 -4.88 -15.05 -12.69
C ALA A 96 -3.94 -16.26 -12.85
N LYS A 97 -2.69 -16.17 -12.37
CA LYS A 97 -1.70 -17.26 -12.43
C LYS A 97 -1.84 -18.26 -11.27
N GLY A 98 -2.24 -17.82 -10.08
CA GLY A 98 -2.41 -18.67 -8.89
C GLY A 98 -3.79 -19.33 -8.77
N GLY A 99 -4.67 -19.15 -9.76
CA GLY A 99 -6.03 -19.70 -9.81
C GLY A 99 -6.17 -20.94 -10.71
N ALA A 100 -5.16 -21.82 -10.74
CA ALA A 100 -5.19 -23.12 -11.40
C ALA A 100 -4.98 -24.25 -10.38
#